data_AF-E4YND3-F1
#
_entry.id   AF-E4YND3-F1
#
_cell.length_a   1.000
_cell.length_b   1.000
_cell.length_c   1.000
_cell.angle_alpha   90.00
_cell.angle_beta   90.00
_cell.angle_gamma   90.00
#
_symmetry.space_group_name_H-M   'P 1'
#
loop_
_entity.id
_entity.type
_entity.pdbx_description
1 polymer ?
#
loop_
_entity_poly.entity_id
_entity_poly.type
_entity_poly.pdbx_seq_one_letter_code
_entity_poly.pdbx_strand_id
1 'polypeptide(L)'
;MKFAAPTRGMPVDQIDAKINNWKQCKKCALEGKTRVAYEFDELDFECSDEFGTQAHSLCSCDLDFVKNIEIISEKYNPDFLNFDQSKCAPFPPAFRTTAKGACCKSPKGVFGWYNKEIRECCENGQIREIGEC
;
A
#
# COMPACT_ATOMS: atom_id res chain seq x y z
N MET A 1 23.90 -9.55 -14.31
CA MET A 1 23.05 -8.35 -14.40
C MET A 1 22.12 -8.35 -13.20
N LYS A 2 22.17 -7.31 -12.36
CA LYS A 2 21.31 -7.19 -11.17
C LYS A 2 19.93 -6.73 -11.65
N PHE A 3 18.91 -7.56 -11.46
CA PHE A 3 17.52 -7.15 -11.68
C PHE A 3 17.18 -6.09 -10.61
N ALA A 4 17.25 -4.82 -10.99
CA ALA A 4 16.62 -3.77 -10.21
C ALA A 4 15.12 -4.08 -10.19
N ALA A 5 14.53 -4.23 -9.00
CA ALA A 5 13.10 -4.43 -8.86
C ALA A 5 12.35 -3.38 -9.70
N PRO A 6 11.36 -3.76 -10.53
CA PRO A 6 10.74 -2.85 -11.48
C PRO A 6 10.18 -1.65 -10.71
N THR A 7 10.65 -0.47 -11.08
CA THR A 7 10.07 0.79 -10.61
C THR A 7 8.61 0.79 -11.00
N ARG A 8 7.74 0.70 -9.98
CA ARG A 8 6.29 0.75 -10.06
C ARG A 8 5.89 1.93 -10.93
N GLY A 9 5.36 1.70 -12.13
CA GLY A 9 4.94 2.77 -13.02
C GLY A 9 3.95 3.72 -12.34
N MET A 10 3.76 4.89 -12.94
CA MET A 10 2.66 5.77 -12.57
C MET A 10 1.34 5.01 -12.75
N PRO A 11 0.42 5.09 -11.77
CA PRO A 11 -0.89 4.49 -11.93
C PRO A 11 -1.58 4.98 -13.19
N VAL A 12 -2.16 4.07 -13.96
CA VAL A 12 -2.89 4.42 -15.19
C VAL A 12 -4.27 5.02 -14.89
N ASP A 13 -4.85 4.67 -13.74
CA ASP A 13 -6.11 5.20 -13.24
C ASP A 13 -6.17 5.17 -11.69
N GLN A 14 -7.34 5.53 -11.14
CA GLN A 14 -7.54 5.56 -9.69
C GLN A 14 -7.59 4.15 -9.07
N ILE A 15 -8.05 3.15 -9.82
CA ILE A 15 -8.12 1.76 -9.37
C ILE A 15 -6.71 1.20 -9.21
N ASP A 16 -5.85 1.38 -10.21
CA ASP A 16 -4.44 0.99 -10.19
C ASP A 16 -3.68 1.72 -9.06
N ALA A 17 -4.02 3.00 -8.81
CA ALA A 17 -3.46 3.73 -7.68
C ALA A 17 -3.82 3.08 -6.32
N LYS A 18 -5.09 2.67 -6.13
CA LYS A 18 -5.52 1.96 -4.91
C LYS A 18 -4.89 0.58 -4.81
N ILE A 19 -4.77 -0.16 -5.91
CA ILE A 19 -4.07 -1.46 -5.95
C ILE A 19 -2.59 -1.28 -5.59
N ASN A 20 -1.93 -0.23 -6.06
CA ASN A 20 -0.55 0.07 -5.71
C ASN A 20 -0.40 0.38 -4.22
N ASN A 21 -1.31 1.16 -3.62
CA ASN A 21 -1.32 1.43 -2.18
C ASN A 21 -1.52 0.14 -1.38
N TRP A 22 -2.45 -0.71 -1.78
CA TRP A 22 -2.69 -2.02 -1.17
C TRP A 22 -1.44 -2.92 -1.22
N LYS A 23 -0.79 -3.04 -2.38
CA LYS A 23 0.48 -3.77 -2.54
C LYS A 23 1.57 -3.24 -1.61
N GLN A 24 1.60 -1.93 -1.36
CA GLN A 24 2.55 -1.30 -0.44
C GLN A 24 2.23 -1.63 1.02
N CYS A 25 0.96 -1.57 1.41
CA CYS A 25 0.50 -1.96 2.74
C CYS A 25 0.88 -3.41 3.04
N LYS A 26 0.58 -4.35 2.13
CA LYS A 26 0.92 -5.78 2.30
C LYS A 26 2.43 -6.01 2.40
N LYS A 27 3.22 -5.31 1.58
CA LYS A 27 4.69 -5.37 1.67
C LYS A 27 5.17 -4.98 3.07
N CYS A 28 4.58 -3.95 3.65
CA CYS A 28 4.89 -3.49 5.00
C CYS A 28 4.41 -4.48 6.07
N ALA A 29 3.18 -4.99 5.98
CA ALA A 29 2.62 -5.92 6.94
C ALA A 29 3.36 -7.27 6.98
N LEU A 30 3.90 -7.72 5.85
CA LEU A 30 4.57 -9.03 5.75
C LEU A 30 6.05 -9.01 6.16
N GLU A 31 6.71 -7.85 6.17
CA GLU A 31 8.13 -7.69 6.57
C GLU A 31 9.11 -8.69 5.92
N GLY A 32 8.81 -9.17 4.71
CA GLY A 32 9.63 -10.17 4.00
C GLY A 32 9.20 -11.63 4.18
N LYS A 33 8.14 -11.91 4.94
CA LYS A 33 7.45 -13.20 4.92
C LYS A 33 6.56 -13.32 3.68
N THR A 34 6.36 -14.55 3.20
CA THR A 34 5.62 -14.80 1.96
C THR A 34 4.17 -15.19 2.17
N ARG A 35 3.81 -15.72 3.35
CA ARG A 35 2.45 -16.15 3.69
C ARG A 35 2.18 -16.01 5.18
N VAL A 36 1.05 -15.37 5.50
CA VAL A 36 0.47 -15.27 6.84
C VAL A 36 -1.04 -15.43 6.64
N ALA A 37 -1.67 -16.34 7.38
CA ALA A 37 -3.12 -16.41 7.46
C ALA A 37 -3.61 -15.40 8.50
N TYR A 38 -4.84 -14.91 8.33
CA TYR A 38 -5.49 -14.01 9.27
C TYR A 38 -6.96 -14.40 9.42
N GLU A 39 -7.57 -13.95 10.51
CA GLU A 39 -8.98 -14.13 10.80
C GLU A 39 -9.74 -12.82 10.58
N PHE A 40 -10.89 -12.92 9.93
CA PHE A 40 -11.80 -11.81 9.66
C PHE A 40 -13.18 -12.16 10.20
N ASP A 41 -13.72 -11.27 11.02
CA ASP A 41 -15.08 -11.37 11.53
C ASP A 41 -16.05 -10.80 10.49
N GLU A 42 -16.85 -11.69 9.88
CA GLU A 42 -17.85 -11.30 8.89
C GLU A 42 -19.08 -10.61 9.48
N LEU A 43 -19.34 -10.77 10.79
CA LEU A 43 -20.48 -10.14 11.47
C LEU A 43 -20.16 -8.68 11.79
N ASP A 44 -19.00 -8.43 12.39
CA ASP A 44 -18.58 -7.09 12.81
C ASP A 44 -17.81 -6.34 11.70
N PHE A 45 -17.43 -7.05 10.62
CA PHE A 45 -16.58 -6.54 9.53
C PHE A 45 -15.22 -6.01 10.04
N GLU A 46 -14.60 -6.76 10.93
CA GLU A 46 -13.35 -6.43 11.62
C GLU A 46 -12.30 -7.54 11.54
N CYS A 47 -11.04 -7.18 11.78
CA CYS A 47 -9.94 -8.12 11.85
C CYS A 47 -9.82 -8.70 13.26
N SER A 48 -9.98 -10.02 13.40
CA SER A 48 -10.11 -10.66 14.72
C SER A 48 -8.77 -10.94 15.41
N ASP A 49 -7.68 -11.04 14.64
CA ASP A 49 -6.34 -11.24 15.18
C ASP A 49 -5.91 -10.13 16.15
N GLU A 50 -4.99 -10.42 17.07
CA GLU A 50 -4.52 -9.42 18.04
C GLU A 50 -3.86 -8.21 17.35
N PHE A 51 -4.23 -7.00 17.78
CA PHE A 51 -3.58 -5.76 17.34
C PHE A 51 -2.07 -5.83 17.54
N GLY A 52 -1.32 -5.39 16.53
CA GLY A 52 0.15 -5.46 16.56
C GLY A 52 0.70 -6.65 15.78
N THR A 53 -0.06 -7.73 15.62
CA THR A 53 0.38 -8.89 14.85
C THR A 53 0.45 -8.62 13.35
N GLN A 54 1.26 -9.41 12.65
CA GLN A 54 1.32 -9.38 11.18
C GLN A 54 0.01 -9.84 10.55
N ALA A 55 -0.71 -10.78 11.18
CA ALA A 55 -2.00 -11.28 10.73
C ALA A 55 -3.06 -10.16 10.76
N HIS A 56 -3.23 -9.48 11.91
CA HIS A 56 -4.13 -8.33 12.02
C HIS A 56 -3.76 -7.23 11.03
N SER A 57 -2.47 -6.93 10.86
CA SER A 57 -2.02 -5.88 9.95
C SER A 57 -2.28 -6.22 8.48
N LEU A 58 -2.11 -7.49 8.10
CA LEU A 58 -2.41 -7.98 6.75
C LEU A 58 -3.92 -7.93 6.47
N CYS A 59 -4.74 -8.40 7.41
CA CYS A 59 -6.19 -8.27 7.34
C CYS A 59 -6.59 -6.80 7.20
N SER A 60 -6.01 -5.90 8.00
CA SER A 60 -6.32 -4.47 7.97
C SER A 60 -5.99 -3.84 6.62
N CYS A 61 -4.89 -4.26 5.97
CA CYS A 61 -4.55 -3.84 4.61
C CYS A 61 -5.59 -4.29 3.58
N ASP A 62 -6.05 -5.55 3.66
CA ASP A 62 -7.03 -6.11 2.74
C ASP A 62 -8.42 -5.45 2.96
N LEU A 63 -8.83 -5.26 4.22
CA LEU A 63 -10.08 -4.59 4.60
C LEU A 63 -10.12 -3.12 4.15
N ASP A 64 -9.05 -2.36 4.39
CA ASP A 64 -8.94 -0.97 3.92
C ASP A 64 -9.03 -0.90 2.40
N PHE A 65 -8.37 -1.82 1.68
CA PHE A 65 -8.46 -1.89 0.22
C PHE A 65 -9.88 -2.14 -0.26
N VAL A 66 -10.59 -3.13 0.30
CA VAL A 66 -11.97 -3.45 -0.09
C VAL A 66 -12.89 -2.25 0.15
N LYS A 67 -12.82 -1.63 1.34
CA LYS A 67 -13.61 -0.43 1.65
C LYS A 67 -13.33 0.72 0.68
N ASN A 68 -12.07 0.90 0.29
CA ASN A 68 -11.67 1.99 -0.61
C ASN A 68 -11.96 1.71 -2.09
N ILE A 69 -11.87 0.46 -2.54
CA ILE A 69 -12.07 0.10 -3.94
C ILE A 69 -13.56 0.11 -4.30
N GLU A 70 -14.43 -0.27 -3.37
CA GLU A 70 -15.88 -0.23 -3.53
C GLU A 70 -16.38 1.21 -3.81
N ILE A 71 -15.83 2.20 -3.09
CA ILE A 71 -16.13 3.63 -3.24
C ILE A 71 -15.79 4.19 -4.63
N ILE A 72 -14.86 3.57 -5.35
CA ILE A 72 -14.42 4.03 -6.67
C ILE A 72 -14.68 3.01 -7.78
N SER A 73 -15.49 1.98 -7.49
CA SER A 73 -15.76 0.87 -8.41
C SER A 73 -16.45 1.34 -9.69
N GLU A 74 -17.24 2.41 -9.61
CA GLU A 74 -17.89 3.07 -10.74
C GLU A 74 -16.91 3.72 -11.72
N LYS A 75 -15.66 3.94 -11.31
CA LYS A 75 -14.59 4.48 -12.17
C LYS A 75 -13.88 3.41 -12.98
N TYR A 76 -14.36 2.17 -12.90
CA TYR A 76 -13.84 1.07 -13.69
C TYR A 76 -13.87 1.40 -15.18
N ASN A 77 -12.69 1.35 -15.80
CA ASN A 77 -12.54 1.48 -17.24
C ASN A 77 -12.03 0.14 -17.81
N PRO A 78 -12.82 -0.56 -18.65
CA PRO A 78 -12.39 -1.82 -19.25
C PRO A 78 -11.18 -1.67 -20.17
N ASP A 79 -10.86 -0.48 -20.68
CA ASP A 79 -9.67 -0.25 -21.52
C ASP A 79 -8.35 -0.48 -20.77
N PHE A 80 -8.38 -0.41 -19.43
CA PHE A 80 -7.23 -0.68 -18.57
C PHE A 80 -7.17 -2.15 -18.10
N LEU A 81 -8.15 -2.97 -18.46
CA LEU A 81 -8.09 -4.41 -18.22
C LEU A 81 -7.01 -5.03 -19.13
N ASN A 82 -6.12 -5.84 -18.55
CA ASN A 82 -4.96 -6.40 -19.26
C ASN A 82 -4.09 -5.32 -19.93
N PHE A 83 -3.96 -4.15 -19.29
CA PHE A 83 -3.16 -3.04 -19.81
C PHE A 83 -1.74 -3.49 -20.19
N ASP A 84 -1.31 -3.07 -21.39
CA ASP A 84 0.00 -3.41 -21.94
C ASP A 84 1.12 -2.81 -21.07
N GLN A 85 1.89 -3.68 -20.42
CA GLN A 85 2.97 -3.28 -19.51
C GLN A 85 4.05 -2.44 -20.21
N SER A 86 4.22 -2.56 -21.54
CA SER A 86 5.17 -1.74 -22.28
C SER A 86 4.76 -0.26 -22.33
N LYS A 87 3.48 0.04 -22.09
CA LYS A 87 2.93 1.40 -22.02
C LYS A 87 2.94 2.00 -20.62
N CYS A 88 3.39 1.25 -19.60
CA CYS A 88 3.52 1.78 -18.25
C CYS A 88 4.59 2.87 -18.22
N ALA A 89 4.17 4.09 -17.89
CA ALA A 89 5.09 5.19 -17.72
C ALA A 89 5.79 5.07 -16.35
N PRO A 90 7.13 5.05 -16.27
CA PRO A 90 7.81 5.19 -14.98
C PRO A 90 7.53 6.57 -14.37
N PHE A 91 7.57 6.69 -13.05
CA PHE A 91 7.51 7.99 -12.35
C PHE A 91 8.52 8.99 -12.93
N PRO A 92 8.32 10.32 -12.86
CA PRO A 92 9.33 11.28 -13.29
C PRO A 92 10.62 11.12 -12.47
N PRO A 93 11.82 11.45 -13.01
CA PRO A 93 13.10 11.28 -12.30
C PRO A 93 13.15 11.88 -10.89
N ALA A 94 12.48 13.02 -10.67
CA ALA A 94 12.33 13.65 -9.35
C ALA A 94 11.62 12.74 -8.30
N PHE A 95 10.82 11.80 -8.78
CA PHE A 95 10.10 10.80 -7.98
C PHE A 95 10.66 9.38 -8.17
N ARG A 96 11.56 9.15 -9.13
CA ARG A 96 12.36 7.91 -9.26
C ARG A 96 13.50 7.95 -8.25
N THR A 97 13.15 7.96 -6.98
CA THR A 97 14.18 7.92 -5.98
C THR A 97 14.66 6.49 -5.81
N THR A 98 15.98 6.30 -5.73
CA THR A 98 16.59 5.17 -5.02
C THR A 98 16.31 5.25 -3.52
N ALA A 99 15.26 5.98 -3.12
CA ALA A 99 15.05 6.39 -1.76
C ALA A 99 14.81 5.16 -0.91
N LYS A 100 15.40 5.23 0.28
CA LYS A 100 15.09 4.25 1.30
C LYS A 100 13.63 4.46 1.70
N GLY A 101 12.76 3.59 1.21
CA GLY A 101 11.38 3.52 1.67
C GLY A 101 11.30 3.08 3.14
N ALA A 102 10.24 3.49 3.81
CA ALA A 102 9.86 3.02 5.14
C ALA A 102 8.35 2.76 5.22
N CYS A 103 7.95 2.05 6.27
CA CYS A 103 6.57 1.70 6.56
C CYS A 103 6.12 2.49 7.78
N CYS A 104 4.93 3.09 7.70
CA CYS A 104 4.29 3.81 8.78
C CYS A 104 3.02 3.07 9.16
N LYS A 105 2.86 2.71 10.43
CA LYS A 105 1.69 1.98 10.93
C LYS A 105 0.70 2.99 11.51
N SER A 106 -0.52 3.00 11.01
CA SER A 106 -1.61 3.75 11.63
C SER A 106 -2.09 3.10 12.94
N PRO A 107 -2.78 3.83 13.83
CA PRO A 107 -3.39 3.26 15.02
C PRO A 107 -4.38 2.13 14.73
N LYS A 108 -4.96 2.09 13.52
CA LYS A 108 -5.86 1.04 13.04
C LYS A 108 -5.13 -0.20 12.51
N GLY A 109 -3.81 -0.25 12.58
CA GLY A 109 -3.02 -1.38 12.09
C GLY A 109 -2.75 -1.38 10.58
N VAL A 110 -3.31 -0.43 9.83
CA VAL A 110 -3.06 -0.25 8.38
C VAL A 110 -1.69 0.39 8.18
N PHE A 111 -0.91 -0.13 7.22
CA PHE A 111 0.40 0.40 6.86
C PHE A 111 0.36 1.31 5.62
N GLY A 112 1.02 2.45 5.72
CA GLY A 112 1.40 3.28 4.58
C GLY A 112 2.89 3.15 4.28
N TRP A 113 3.28 3.10 3.01
CA TRP A 113 4.68 3.24 2.62
C TRP A 113 4.99 4.70 2.32
N TYR A 114 6.18 5.16 2.72
CA TYR A 114 6.63 6.52 2.44
C TYR A 114 8.11 6.57 2.09
N ASN A 115 8.50 7.66 1.43
CA ASN A 115 9.90 7.99 1.20
C ASN A 115 10.48 8.64 2.47
N LYS A 116 11.35 7.91 3.19
CA LYS A 116 11.89 8.37 4.48
C LYS A 116 12.98 9.45 4.37
N GLU A 117 13.35 9.83 3.16
CA GLU A 117 14.32 10.91 2.90
C GLU A 117 13.64 12.28 2.87
N ILE A 118 12.32 12.33 2.69
CA ILE A 118 11.55 13.58 2.58
C ILE A 118 10.27 13.59 3.44
N ARG A 119 9.92 12.46 4.05
CA ARG A 119 8.74 12.31 4.90
C ARG A 119 9.14 11.54 6.16
N GLU A 120 8.34 11.68 7.20
CA GLU A 120 8.45 10.92 8.45
C GLU A 120 7.10 10.31 8.85
N CYS A 121 7.14 9.34 9.75
CA CYS A 121 5.96 8.71 10.35
C CYS A 121 5.80 9.24 11.77
N CYS A 122 4.75 10.01 12.01
CA CYS A 122 4.46 10.55 13.33
C CYS A 122 3.93 9.46 14.28
N GLU A 123 3.96 9.73 15.59
CA GLU A 123 3.48 8.79 16.61
C GLU A 123 2.00 8.39 16.41
N ASN A 124 1.20 9.30 15.86
CA ASN A 124 -0.20 9.05 15.51
C ASN A 124 -0.38 8.26 14.20
N GLY A 125 0.71 7.78 13.59
CA GLY A 125 0.72 7.03 12.33
C GLY A 125 0.43 7.86 11.08
N GLN A 126 0.49 9.19 11.16
CA GLN A 126 0.40 10.07 9.98
C GLN A 126 1.76 10.19 9.30
N ILE A 127 1.76 10.18 7.97
CA ILE A 127 2.95 10.47 7.16
C ILE A 127 2.97 11.97 6.86
N ARG A 128 4.02 12.68 7.30
CA ARG A 128 4.19 14.14 7.14
C ARG A 128 5.56 14.48 6.58
N GLU A 129 5.80 15.75 6.23
CA GLU A 129 7.17 16.20 5.91
C GLU A 129 8.05 16.13 7.15
N ILE A 130 9.36 16.03 6.93
CA ILE A 130 10.31 15.95 8.03
C ILE A 130 10.26 17.24 8.85
N GLY A 131 10.00 17.12 10.15
CA GLY A 131 9.84 18.22 11.11
C GLY A 131 8.39 18.69 11.32
N GLU A 132 7.39 17.96 10.81
CA GLU A 132 5.97 18.36 10.87
C GLU A 132 5.09 17.45 11.75
N CYS A 133 5.70 16.48 12.43
CA CYS A 133 5.13 15.92 13.65
C CYS A 133 5.21 16.96 14.78
#